data_AF-A0A920PVB6-F1
#
_entry.id   AF-A0A920PVB6-F1
#
_cell.length_a   1.000
_cell.length_b   1.000
_cell.length_c   1.000
_cell.angle_alpha   90.00
_cell.angle_beta   90.00
_cell.angle_gamma   90.00
#
_symmetry.space_group_name_H-M   'P 1'
#
loop_
_entity.id
_entity.type
_entity.pdbx_description
1 polymer ?
#
loop_
_entity_poly.entity_id
_entity_poly.type
_entity_poly.pdbx_seq_one_letter_code
_entity_poly.pdbx_strand_id
1 'polypeptide(L)'
;MIKGVFIGFIIMLILALVPIVHFVGIPFGPFIGGYYGISAAIENEGNPGRKALVFGAWTSLLSLIAAAIIIAIVDNVFNPGGDLRIILWGIVIVVPFYYGSMAGLGVWYAELKAKL
;
A
#
# COMPACT_ATOMS: atom_id res chain seq x y z
N MET A 1 -13.64 8.00 -0.34
CA MET A 1 -12.40 7.21 -0.08
C MET A 1 -11.30 7.32 -1.15
N ILE A 2 -11.61 7.09 -2.44
CA ILE A 2 -10.64 6.87 -3.53
C ILE A 2 -9.56 7.97 -3.65
N LYS A 3 -9.93 9.26 -3.55
CA LYS A 3 -8.95 10.37 -3.62
C LYS A 3 -7.86 10.23 -2.56
N GLY A 4 -8.25 9.90 -1.32
CA GLY A 4 -7.30 9.70 -0.22
C GLY A 4 -6.38 8.50 -0.46
N VAL A 5 -6.91 7.43 -1.04
CA VAL A 5 -6.11 6.25 -1.42
C VAL A 5 -5.04 6.63 -2.45
N PHE A 6 -5.40 7.36 -3.51
CA PHE A 6 -4.41 7.78 -4.51
C PHE A 6 -3.33 8.68 -3.92
N ILE A 7 -3.70 9.63 -3.06
CA ILE A 7 -2.72 10.47 -2.37
C ILE A 7 -1.79 9.63 -1.49
N GLY A 8 -2.36 8.72 -0.68
CA GLY A 8 -1.58 7.80 0.14
C GLY A 8 -0.65 6.92 -0.68
N PHE A 9 -1.11 6.42 -1.82
CA PHE A 9 -0.32 5.58 -2.72
C PHE A 9 0.83 6.37 -3.37
N ILE A 10 0.61 7.63 -3.77
CA ILE A 10 1.67 8.52 -4.26
C ILE A 10 2.74 8.74 -3.18
N ILE A 11 2.34 8.95 -1.92
CA ILE A 11 3.28 9.07 -0.80
C ILE A 11 4.13 7.81 -0.67
N MET A 12 3.53 6.62 -0.75
CA MET A 12 4.26 5.34 -0.72
C MET A 12 5.30 5.26 -1.84
N LEU A 13 4.95 5.66 -3.07
CA LEU A 13 5.86 5.67 -4.21
C LEU A 13 7.03 6.64 -4.01
N ILE A 14 6.76 7.85 -3.51
CA ILE A 14 7.82 8.83 -3.22
C ILE A 14 8.78 8.27 -2.16
N LEU A 15 8.26 7.68 -1.08
CA LEU A 15 9.08 7.08 -0.03
C LEU A 15 9.90 5.88 -0.54
N ALA A 16 9.37 5.10 -1.47
CA ALA A 16 10.07 3.99 -2.11
C ALA A 16 11.18 4.46 -3.06
N LEU A 17 11.14 5.71 -3.56
CA LEU A 17 12.14 6.23 -4.51
C LEU A 17 13.30 6.98 -3.84
N VAL A 18 13.19 7.38 -2.58
CA VAL A 18 14.22 8.18 -1.89
C VAL A 18 15.25 7.25 -1.22
N PRO A 19 16.48 7.10 -1.76
CA PRO A 19 17.45 6.07 -1.32
C PRO A 19 17.77 6.11 0.18
N ILE A 20 17.93 7.32 0.72
CA ILE A 20 18.24 7.57 2.13
C ILE A 20 17.19 6.97 3.07
N VAL A 21 15.93 6.89 2.63
CA VAL A 21 14.84 6.39 3.48
C VAL A 21 14.38 4.99 3.10
N HIS A 22 14.95 4.29 2.10
CA HIS A 22 14.39 3.00 1.63
C HIS A 22 14.15 1.98 2.76
N PHE A 23 15.09 1.86 3.70
CA PHE A 23 15.02 0.92 4.82
C PHE A 23 13.84 1.16 5.77
N VAL A 24 13.27 2.38 5.77
CA VAL A 24 12.11 2.76 6.58
C VAL A 24 10.90 3.01 5.69
N GLY A 25 11.08 3.71 4.57
CA GLY A 25 10.07 4.13 3.62
C GLY A 25 9.42 2.97 2.87
N ILE A 26 10.13 1.90 2.54
CA ILE A 26 9.50 0.71 1.94
C ILE A 26 8.64 -0.04 2.97
N PRO A 27 9.14 -0.42 4.16
CA PRO A 27 8.32 -1.14 5.12
C PRO A 27 7.21 -0.28 5.74
N PHE A 28 7.49 0.98 6.11
CA PHE A 28 6.52 1.87 6.78
C PHE A 28 5.77 2.82 5.84
N GLY A 29 6.18 2.92 4.57
CA GLY A 29 5.51 3.77 3.58
C GLY A 29 4.01 3.53 3.48
N PRO A 30 3.51 2.28 3.48
CA PRO A 30 2.08 2.03 3.46
C PRO A 30 1.34 2.61 4.66
N PHE A 31 1.92 2.49 5.86
CA PHE A 31 1.37 3.09 7.07
C PHE A 31 1.33 4.62 6.97
N ILE A 32 2.43 5.25 6.54
CA ILE A 32 2.54 6.70 6.38
C ILE A 32 1.54 7.20 5.32
N GLY A 33 1.43 6.50 4.20
CA GLY A 33 0.46 6.80 3.14
C GLY A 33 -0.99 6.65 3.60
N GLY A 34 -1.31 5.65 4.43
CA GLY A 34 -2.62 5.54 5.07
C GLY A 34 -2.90 6.68 6.04
N TYR A 35 -1.93 7.01 6.90
CA TYR A 35 -2.03 8.06 7.92
C TYR A 35 -2.28 9.45 7.31
N TYR A 36 -1.55 9.82 6.26
CA TYR A 36 -1.74 11.11 5.59
C TYR A 36 -2.81 11.07 4.48
N GLY A 37 -3.05 9.92 3.86
CA GLY A 37 -4.02 9.79 2.77
C GLY A 37 -5.46 9.96 3.23
N ILE A 38 -5.80 9.52 4.44
CA ILE A 38 -7.17 9.61 4.96
C ILE A 38 -7.67 11.04 5.13
N SER A 39 -6.79 12.01 5.40
CA SER A 39 -7.19 13.41 5.58
C SER A 39 -7.76 14.04 4.31
N ALA A 40 -7.51 13.43 3.15
CA ALA A 40 -8.07 13.85 1.86
C ALA A 40 -9.34 13.06 1.48
N ALA A 41 -9.80 12.13 2.30
CA ALA A 41 -11.06 11.43 2.10
C ALA A 41 -12.24 12.29 2.59
N ILE A 42 -13.22 12.53 1.72
CA ILE A 42 -14.39 13.38 1.99
C ILE A 42 -15.44 12.68 2.89
N GLU A 43 -15.27 11.38 3.16
CA GLU A 43 -16.20 10.61 3.99
C GLU A 43 -16.07 10.99 5.48
N ASN A 44 -16.89 11.95 5.90
CA ASN A 44 -16.99 12.41 7.29
C ASN A 44 -17.71 11.42 8.22
N GLU A 45 -18.49 10.48 7.67
CA GLU A 45 -19.32 9.58 8.47
C GLU A 45 -18.91 8.11 8.31
N GLY A 46 -18.34 7.55 9.37
CA GLY A 46 -17.97 6.13 9.44
C GLY A 46 -17.13 5.82 10.66
N ASN A 47 -17.28 4.60 11.20
CA ASN A 47 -16.39 4.14 12.28
C ASN A 47 -14.95 4.01 11.74
N PRO A 48 -13.91 4.29 12.56
CA PRO A 48 -12.50 4.23 12.16
C PRO A 48 -12.07 2.91 11.49
N GLY A 49 -12.52 1.77 12.04
CA GLY A 49 -12.25 0.44 11.50
C GLY A 49 -12.86 0.21 10.11
N ARG A 50 -14.05 0.75 9.82
CA ARG A 50 -14.63 0.68 8.46
C ARG A 50 -13.79 1.48 7.47
N LYS A 51 -13.38 2.71 7.84
CA LYS A 51 -12.51 3.53 6.99
C LYS A 51 -11.17 2.84 6.72
N ALA A 52 -10.56 2.27 7.77
CA ALA A 52 -9.33 1.50 7.68
C ALA A 52 -9.46 0.29 6.74
N LEU A 53 -10.55 -0.49 6.88
CA LEU A 53 -10.80 -1.67 6.04
C LEU A 53 -10.95 -1.28 4.57
N VAL A 54 -11.77 -0.27 4.26
CA VAL A 54 -12.03 0.14 2.88
C VAL A 54 -10.77 0.75 2.25
N PHE A 55 -10.06 1.61 2.97
CA PHE A 55 -8.81 2.20 2.48
C PHE A 55 -7.74 1.12 2.24
N GLY A 56 -7.60 0.19 3.19
CA GLY A 56 -6.68 -0.94 3.09
C GLY A 56 -7.01 -1.86 1.92
N ALA A 57 -8.29 -2.15 1.68
CA ALA A 57 -8.73 -2.95 0.53
C ALA A 57 -8.38 -2.30 -0.81
N TRP A 58 -8.63 -1.00 -0.96
CA TRP A 58 -8.24 -0.26 -2.18
C TRP A 58 -6.73 -0.19 -2.35
N THR A 59 -5.98 0.01 -1.26
CA THR A 59 -4.51 0.01 -1.30
C THR A 59 -3.98 -1.37 -1.71
N SER A 60 -4.54 -2.45 -1.17
CA SER A 60 -4.23 -3.83 -1.54
C SER A 60 -4.42 -4.04 -3.04
N LEU A 61 -5.56 -3.64 -3.60
CA LEU A 61 -5.83 -3.76 -5.03
C LEU A 61 -4.80 -2.99 -5.88
N LEU A 62 -4.48 -1.74 -5.52
CA LEU A 62 -3.47 -0.96 -6.26
C LEU A 62 -2.09 -1.60 -6.18
N SER A 63 -1.69 -2.07 -5.00
CA SER A 63 -0.41 -2.77 -4.84
C SER A 63 -0.36 -4.12 -5.56
N LEU A 64 -1.50 -4.82 -5.70
CA LEU A 64 -1.60 -6.06 -6.49
C LEU A 64 -1.36 -5.75 -7.96
N ILE A 65 -2.04 -4.74 -8.50
CA ILE A 65 -1.86 -4.31 -9.89
C ILE A 65 -0.41 -3.90 -10.13
N ALA A 66 0.17 -3.08 -9.25
CA ALA A 66 1.56 -2.64 -9.37
C ALA A 66 2.55 -3.82 -9.31
N ALA A 67 2.42 -4.70 -8.33
CA ALA A 67 3.28 -5.86 -8.18
C ALA A 67 3.16 -6.81 -9.37
N ALA A 68 1.94 -7.10 -9.83
CA ALA A 68 1.71 -7.96 -10.98
C ALA A 68 2.34 -7.39 -12.26
N ILE A 69 2.21 -6.08 -12.51
CA ILE A 69 2.83 -5.43 -13.67
C ILE A 69 4.37 -5.52 -13.59
N ILE A 70 4.94 -5.18 -12.43
CA ILE A 70 6.40 -5.21 -12.23
C ILE A 70 6.92 -6.64 -12.44
N ILE A 71 6.32 -7.63 -11.80
CA ILE A 71 6.75 -9.03 -11.90
C ILE A 71 6.52 -9.59 -13.31
N ALA A 72 5.42 -9.25 -13.97
CA ALA A 72 5.20 -9.65 -15.36
C ALA A 72 6.27 -9.09 -16.30
N ILE A 73 6.69 -7.82 -16.12
CA ILE A 73 7.79 -7.25 -16.90
C ILE A 73 9.09 -8.00 -16.61
N VAL A 74 9.41 -8.25 -15.33
CA VAL A 74 10.62 -8.99 -14.94
C VAL A 74 10.63 -10.40 -15.53
N ASP A 75 9.52 -11.12 -15.46
CA ASP A 75 9.40 -12.48 -15.97
C ASP A 75 9.58 -12.54 -17.49
N ASN A 76 9.01 -11.58 -18.23
CA ASN A 76 9.16 -11.49 -19.67
C ASN A 76 10.57 -11.07 -20.13
N VAL A 77 11.21 -10.14 -19.40
CA VAL A 77 12.52 -9.59 -19.81
C VAL A 77 13.68 -10.50 -19.42
N PHE A 78 13.64 -11.06 -18.21
CA PHE A 78 14.76 -11.82 -17.66
C PHE A 78 14.57 -13.34 -17.75
N ASN A 79 13.36 -13.81 -18.08
CA ASN A 79 13.01 -15.23 -18.18
C ASN A 79 13.61 -16.09 -17.05
N PRO A 80 13.26 -15.81 -15.79
CA PRO A 80 13.80 -16.51 -14.64
C PRO A 80 13.46 -18.01 -14.70
N GLY A 81 14.37 -18.85 -14.19
CA GLY A 81 14.12 -20.29 -14.03
C GLY A 81 12.92 -20.58 -13.12
N GLY A 82 12.37 -21.79 -13.21
CA GLY A 82 11.09 -22.17 -12.60
C GLY A 82 10.95 -21.81 -11.12
N ASP A 83 11.93 -22.15 -10.28
CA ASP A 83 11.89 -21.88 -8.84
C ASP A 83 11.86 -20.36 -8.55
N LEU A 84 12.69 -19.58 -9.23
CA LEU A 84 12.73 -18.12 -9.08
C LEU A 84 11.44 -17.48 -9.59
N ARG A 85 10.89 -17.97 -10.71
CA ARG A 85 9.59 -17.51 -11.23
C ARG A 85 8.48 -17.70 -10.19
N ILE A 86 8.42 -18.87 -9.55
CA ILE A 86 7.43 -19.17 -8.51
C ILE A 86 7.56 -18.20 -7.33
N ILE A 87 8.80 -17.93 -6.87
CA ILE A 87 9.04 -16.98 -5.78
C ILE A 87 8.57 -15.57 -6.16
N LEU A 88 8.91 -15.09 -7.36
CA LEU A 88 8.51 -13.76 -7.82
C LEU A 88 6.99 -13.60 -7.89
N TRP A 89 6.28 -14.61 -8.40
CA TRP A 89 4.81 -14.59 -8.43
C TRP A 89 4.19 -14.77 -7.04
N GLY A 90 4.86 -15.47 -6.12
CA GLY A 90 4.46 -15.51 -4.71
C GLY A 90 4.48 -14.13 -4.04
N ILE A 91 5.46 -13.28 -4.37
CA ILE A 91 5.55 -11.91 -3.86
C ILE A 91 4.33 -11.07 -4.30
N VAL A 92 3.79 -11.31 -5.50
CA VAL A 92 2.58 -10.63 -6.01
C VAL A 92 1.37 -10.87 -5.10
N ILE A 93 1.34 -11.97 -4.36
CA ILE A 93 0.28 -12.28 -3.40
C ILE A 93 0.56 -11.61 -2.05
N VAL A 94 1.81 -11.69 -1.56
CA VAL A 94 2.17 -11.21 -0.20
C VAL A 94 2.13 -9.68 -0.09
N VAL A 95 2.66 -8.97 -1.10
CA VAL A 95 2.77 -7.51 -1.10
C VAL A 95 1.40 -6.83 -0.90
N PRO A 96 0.33 -7.22 -1.61
CA PRO A 96 -1.00 -6.64 -1.41
C PRO A 96 -1.58 -6.77 -0.01
N PHE A 97 -1.42 -7.94 0.61
CA PHE A 97 -1.87 -8.14 2.00
C PHE A 97 -1.09 -7.25 2.96
N TYR A 98 0.23 -7.16 2.79
CA TYR A 98 1.08 -6.30 3.63
C TYR A 98 0.74 -4.82 3.44
N TYR A 99 0.72 -4.32 2.20
CA TYR A 99 0.45 -2.91 1.91
C TYR A 99 -0.96 -2.50 2.34
N GLY A 100 -1.97 -3.34 2.06
CA GLY A 100 -3.35 -3.09 2.46
C GLY A 100 -3.52 -3.04 3.97
N SER A 101 -2.97 -4.01 4.70
CA SER A 101 -3.07 -4.05 6.17
C SER A 101 -2.35 -2.88 6.83
N MET A 102 -1.12 -2.56 6.41
CA MET A 102 -0.34 -1.46 6.96
C MET A 102 -0.97 -0.10 6.66
N ALA A 103 -1.51 0.11 5.45
CA ALA A 103 -2.25 1.32 5.13
C ALA A 103 -3.54 1.44 5.96
N GLY A 104 -4.27 0.34 6.14
CA GLY A 104 -5.42 0.30 7.03
C GLY A 104 -5.06 0.66 8.48
N LEU A 105 -3.95 0.16 9.00
CA LEU A 105 -3.45 0.52 10.34
C LEU A 105 -3.12 2.02 10.44
N GLY A 106 -2.49 2.60 9.42
CA GLY A 106 -2.20 4.04 9.37
C GLY A 106 -3.47 4.89 9.42
N VAL A 107 -4.50 4.49 8.67
CA VAL A 107 -5.82 5.12 8.67
C VAL A 107 -6.49 5.00 10.04
N TRP A 108 -6.49 3.81 10.62
CA TRP A 108 -7.11 3.55 11.92
C TRP A 108 -6.47 4.43 12.99
N TYR A 109 -5.14 4.48 13.03
CA TYR A 109 -4.39 5.30 13.97
C TYR A 109 -4.72 6.80 13.82
N ALA A 110 -4.75 7.32 12.58
CA ALA A 110 -5.09 8.71 12.31
C ALA A 110 -6.50 9.07 12.82
N GLU A 111 -7.49 8.21 12.54
CA GLU A 111 -8.89 8.41 12.93
C GLU A 111 -9.12 8.31 14.44
N LEU A 112 -8.40 7.41 15.14
CA LEU A 112 -8.46 7.35 16.61
C LEU A 112 -7.80 8.56 17.24
N LYS A 113 -6.63 8.97 16.73
CA LYS A 113 -5.90 10.14 17.22
C LYS A 113 -6.73 11.42 17.08
N ALA A 114 -7.50 11.57 16.01
CA ALA A 114 -8.37 12.73 15.79
C ALA A 114 -9.52 12.84 16.81
N LYS A 115 -9.78 11.79 17.60
CA LYS A 115 -10.84 11.75 18.63
C LYS A 115 -10.32 11.89 20.06
N LEU A 116 -9.00 11.90 20.24
CA LEU A 116 -8.32 12.14 21.52
C LEU A 116 -8.04 13.64 21.69
#